data_AF-A0A392SMY4-F1
#
_entry.id   AF-A0A392SMY4-F1
#
_cell.length_a   1.000
_cell.length_b   1.000
_cell.length_c   1.000
_cell.angle_alpha   90.00
_cell.angle_beta   90.00
_cell.angle_gamma   90.00
#
_symmetry.space_group_name_H-M   'P 1'
#
loop_
_entity.id
_entity.type
_entity.pdbx_description
1 polymer ?
#
loop_
_entity_poly.entity_id
_entity_poly.type
_entity_poly.pdbx_seq_one_letter_code
_entity_poly.pdbx_strand_id
1 'polypeptide(L)' 'MNNERSTKTAGVLQLDKVTAYLKEIDVLKMKLAEKVALDAKVIQVKEVCDFCQEDHLNGHCTPEGNTEEAKY' A
#
# COMPACT_ATOMS: atom_id res chain seq x y z
N MET A 1 -2.71 38.10 -47.91
CA MET A 1 -2.69 36.64 -47.73
C MET A 1 -1.59 36.32 -46.74
N ASN A 2 -1.94 36.11 -45.47
CA ASN A 2 -0.96 35.81 -44.42
C ASN A 2 -0.86 34.30 -44.30
N ASN A 3 0.17 33.73 -44.91
CA ASN A 3 0.45 32.30 -44.80
C ASN A 3 1.23 32.09 -43.49
N GLU A 4 0.51 31.94 -42.38
CA GLU A 4 1.09 31.53 -41.08
C GLU A 4 1.59 30.09 -41.21
N ARG A 5 2.83 29.96 -41.69
CA ARG A 5 3.55 28.70 -41.77
C ARG A 5 3.77 28.19 -40.35
N SER A 6 2.89 27.30 -39.90
CA SER A 6 2.99 26.60 -38.62
C SER A 6 4.40 26.03 -38.45
N THR A 7 5.14 26.55 -37.46
CA THR A 7 6.53 26.22 -37.13
C THR A 7 6.66 24.86 -36.44
N LYS A 8 5.89 23.85 -36.87
CA LYS A 8 6.07 22.48 -36.40
C LYS A 8 7.36 21.94 -37.02
N THR A 9 8.45 21.99 -36.26
CA THR A 9 9.73 21.38 -36.62
C THR A 9 9.50 19.89 -36.90
N ALA A 10 9.67 19.48 -38.15
CA ALA A 10 9.57 18.08 -38.54
C ALA A 10 10.63 17.27 -37.77
N GLY A 11 10.19 16.32 -36.94
CA GLY A 11 11.07 15.43 -36.16
C GLY A 11 10.97 15.58 -34.64
N VAL A 12 10.27 16.58 -34.10
CA VAL A 12 10.05 16.70 -32.65
C VAL A 12 8.68 16.15 -32.29
N LEU A 13 8.64 14.91 -31.77
CA LEU A 13 7.47 14.40 -31.05
C LEU A 13 7.31 15.25 -29.79
N GLN A 14 6.33 16.15 -29.81
CA GLN A 14 5.96 16.87 -28.60
C GLN A 14 5.32 15.87 -27.63
N LEU A 15 6.11 15.40 -26.67
CA LEU A 15 5.60 14.61 -25.57
C LEU A 15 4.77 15.52 -24.68
N ASP A 16 3.48 15.25 -24.58
CA ASP A 16 2.59 15.91 -23.64
C ASP A 16 2.96 15.48 -22.21
N LYS A 17 3.91 16.21 -21.63
CA LYS A 17 4.42 15.98 -20.27
C LYS A 17 3.31 16.07 -19.23
N VAL A 18 2.32 16.94 -19.45
CA VAL A 18 1.20 17.11 -18.53
C VAL A 18 0.37 15.83 -18.50
N THR A 19 0.02 15.29 -19.67
CA THR A 19 -0.69 14.01 -19.74
C THR A 19 0.12 12.85 -19.18
N ALA A 20 1.44 12.81 -19.43
CA ALA A 20 2.31 11.78 -18.87
C ALA A 20 2.29 11.80 -17.33
N TYR A 21 2.44 12.97 -16.71
CA TYR A 21 2.40 13.11 -15.26
C TYR A 21 1.02 12.76 -14.69
N LEU A 22 -0.07 13.15 -15.36
CA LEU A 22 -1.42 12.78 -14.92
C LEU A 22 -1.61 11.25 -14.88
N LYS A 23 -1.12 10.53 -15.90
CA LYS A 23 -1.16 9.07 -15.94
C LYS A 23 -0.30 8.44 -14.84
N GLU A 24 0.87 9.00 -14.57
CA GLU A 24 1.74 8.52 -13.50
C GLU A 24 1.08 8.70 -12.12
N ILE A 25 0.42 9.83 -11.89
CA ILE A 25 -0.35 10.10 -10.65
C ILE A 25 -1.47 9.07 -10.48
N ASP A 26 -2.22 8.75 -11.54
CA ASP A 26 -3.31 7.77 -11.47
C ASP A 26 -2.79 6.37 -11.09
N VAL A 27 -1.66 5.95 -11.68
CA VAL A 27 -1.01 4.67 -11.35
C VAL A 27 -0.56 4.65 -9.89
N LEU A 28 0.04 5.74 -9.40
CA LEU A 28 0.49 5.83 -8.01
C LEU A 28 -0.68 5.77 -7.02
N LYS A 29 -1.81 6.42 -7.34
CA LYS A 29 -3.04 6.33 -6.52
C LYS A 29 -3.58 4.90 -6.44
N MET A 30 -3.59 4.17 -7.55
CA MET A 30 -4.04 2.77 -7.57
C MET A 30 -3.14 1.89 -6.69
N LYS A 31 -1.82 2.02 -6.81
CA LYS A 31 -0.86 1.28 -5.97
C LYS A 31 -1.01 1.59 -4.48
N LEU A 32 -1.27 2.86 -4.15
CA LEU A 32 -1.49 3.26 -2.77
C LEU A 32 -2.76 2.64 -2.19
N ALA A 33 -3.87 2.63 -2.96
CA ALA A 33 -5.11 2.00 -2.55
C ALA A 33 -4.95 0.48 -2.33
N GLU A 34 -4.22 -0.19 -3.21
CA GLU A 34 -3.91 -1.62 -3.06
C GLU A 34 -3.07 -1.90 -1.81
N LYS A 35 -2.05 -1.09 -1.53
CA LYS A 35 -1.24 -1.21 -0.31
C LYS A 35 -2.09 -1.02 0.94
N VAL A 36 -2.93 0.01 0.99
CA VAL A 36 -3.82 0.26 2.15
C VAL A 36 -4.77 -0.92 2.37
N ALA A 37 -5.30 -1.50 1.30
CA ALA A 37 -6.16 -2.68 1.40
C ALA A 37 -5.39 -3.93 1.89
N LEU A 38 -4.13 -4.10 1.47
CA LEU A 38 -3.26 -5.18 1.95
C LEU A 38 -2.88 -4.99 3.43
N ASP A 39 -2.44 -3.80 3.83
CA ASP A 39 -2.09 -3.49 5.23
C ASP A 39 -3.30 -3.69 6.16
N ALA A 40 -4.50 -3.27 5.74
CA ALA A 40 -5.74 -3.52 6.47
C ALA A 40 -6.11 -5.01 6.57
N LYS A 41 -5.76 -5.81 5.56
CA LYS A 41 -5.91 -7.27 5.62
C LYS A 41 -4.87 -7.91 6.52
N VAL A 42 -3.61 -7.46 6.51
CA VAL A 42 -2.55 -7.96 7.41
C VAL A 42 -2.93 -7.72 8.87
N ILE A 43 -3.52 -6.56 9.19
CA ILE A 43 -4.05 -6.28 10.53
C ILE A 43 -5.23 -7.22 10.89
N GLN A 44 -6.00 -7.67 9.89
CA GLN A 44 -7.14 -8.58 10.07
C GLN A 44 -6.80 -10.06 9.98
N VAL A 45 -5.60 -10.44 9.54
CA VAL A 45 -5.10 -11.81 9.70
C VAL A 45 -4.88 -12.00 11.19
N LYS A 46 -5.95 -12.38 11.87
CA LYS A 46 -5.93 -13.02 13.18
C LYS A 46 -5.10 -14.27 13.00
N GLU A 47 -3.80 -14.17 13.29
CA GLU A 47 -3.03 -15.36 13.59
C GLU A 47 -3.65 -15.94 14.85
N VAL A 48 -4.23 -17.14 14.72
CA VAL A 48 -4.57 -17.93 15.91
C VAL A 48 -3.26 -18.07 16.66
N CYS A 49 -3.23 -17.59 17.89
CA CYS A 49 -2.00 -17.60 18.66
C CYS A 49 -1.54 -19.03 18.88
N ASP A 50 -0.35 -19.39 18.43
CA ASP A 50 0.20 -20.75 18.63
C ASP A 50 0.38 -21.09 20.12
N PHE A 51 0.45 -20.07 20.99
CA PHE A 51 0.62 -20.23 22.44
C PHE A 51 -0.71 -20.53 23.17
N CYS A 52 -1.74 -19.68 23.00
CA CYS A 52 -3.02 -19.83 23.72
C CYS A 52 -4.18 -20.36 22.86
N GLN A 53 -3.97 -20.53 21.55
CA GLN A 53 -5.00 -20.94 20.57
C GLN A 53 -6.22 -20.01 20.49
N GLU A 54 -6.10 -18.79 21.00
CA GLU A 54 -7.16 -17.77 20.94
C GLU A 54 -6.89 -16.72 19.87
N ASP A 55 -7.98 -16.06 19.45
CA ASP A 55 -7.95 -14.93 18.54
C ASP A 55 -7.52 -13.65 19.28
N HIS A 56 -6.27 -13.21 19.09
CA HIS A 56 -5.83 -11.91 19.56
C HIS A 56 -4.85 -11.24 18.60
N LEU A 57 -4.65 -9.92 18.77
CA LEU A 57 -3.61 -9.19 18.05
C LEU A 57 -2.22 -9.71 18.46
N ASN A 58 -1.26 -9.65 17.54
CA ASN A 58 0.10 -10.12 17.82
C ASN A 58 0.71 -9.34 19.00
N GLY A 59 1.36 -10.04 19.93
CA GLY A 59 1.94 -9.44 21.16
C GLY A 59 0.96 -9.20 22.31
N HIS A 60 -0.34 -9.48 22.15
CA HIS A 60 -1.34 -9.41 23.23
C HIS A 60 -1.62 -10.76 23.89
N CYS A 61 -0.77 -11.77 23.64
CA CYS A 61 -0.86 -13.03 24.35
C CYS A 61 -0.47 -12.80 25.81
N THR A 62 -1.44 -12.94 26.71
CA THR A 62 -1.14 -13.02 28.14
C THR A 62 -0.83 -14.49 28.42
N PRO A 63 0.39 -14.86 28.84
CA PRO A 63 0.59 -16.20 29.36
C PRO A 63 -0.31 -16.30 30.58
N GLU A 64 -1.33 -17.17 30.53
CA GLU A 64 -1.97 -17.63 31.75
C GLU A 64 -0.91 -18.40 32.53
N GLY A 65 -0.08 -17.66 33.26
CA GLY A 65 0.82 -18.21 34.24
C GLY A 65 -0.06 -18.89 35.25
N ASN A 66 0.03 -20.22 35.31
CA ASN A 66 -0.35 -20.93 36.50
C ASN A 66 0.46 -20.34 37.67
N THR A 67 -0.13 -19.43 38.43
CA THR A 67 0.36 -18.99 39.73
C THR A 67 0.28 -20.14 40.75
N GLU A 68 0.78 -21.32 40.41
CA GLU A 68 1.36 -22.20 41.41
C GLU A 68 2.79 -21.69 41.63
N GLU A 69 2.93 -20.82 42.63
CA GLU A 69 4.22 -20.59 43.28
C GLU A 69 4.90 -21.95 43.48
N ALA A 70 5.96 -22.21 42.73
CA ALA A 70 6.87 -23.32 43.03
C ALA A 70 7.51 -23.00 44.39
N LYS A 71 6.88 -23.50 45.46
CA LYS A 71 7.43 -23.48 46.81
C LYS A 71 8.60 -24.48 46.85
N TYR A 72 9.80 -23.97 46.59
CA TYR A 72 11.05 -24.62 46.95
C TYR A 72 11.40 -24.36 48.42
#